data_AF-A0A1A2CSK1-F1
#
_entry.id   AF-A0A1A2CSK1-F1
#
_cell.length_a   1.000
_cell.length_b   1.000
_cell.length_c   1.000
_cell.angle_alpha   90.00
_cell.angle_beta   90.00
_cell.angle_gamma   90.00
#
_symmetry.space_group_name_H-M   'P 1'
#
loop_
_entity.id
_entity.type
_entity.pdbx_description
1 polymer ?
#
loop_
_entity_poly.entity_id
_entity_poly.type
_entity_poly.pdbx_seq_one_letter_code
_entity_poly.pdbx_strand_id
1 'polypeptide(L)' 'MLGDAGEFEARRRAQQVDWTWQMVRDTVLDRVLSNPEVRKIRAEVERQVRAGELTPAMAAQQILKAASV' A
#
# COMPACT_ATOMS: atom_id res chain seq x y z
N MET A 1 -18.60 12.34 -36.44
CA MET A 1 -17.78 11.42 -35.61
C MET A 1 -18.45 11.29 -34.25
N LEU A 2 -19.09 10.15 -33.96
CA LEU A 2 -19.67 9.83 -32.65
C LEU A 2 -18.88 8.71 -31.93
N GLY A 3 -18.05 7.95 -32.66
CA GLY A 3 -17.18 6.91 -32.10
C GLY A 3 -16.13 7.47 -31.14
N ASP A 4 -15.44 8.54 -31.53
CA ASP A 4 -14.37 9.14 -30.72
C ASP A 4 -14.86 9.67 -29.36
N ALA A 5 -16.09 10.21 -29.31
CA ALA A 5 -16.68 10.73 -28.08
C ALA A 5 -17.08 9.61 -27.09
N GLY A 6 -17.62 8.50 -27.60
CA GLY A 6 -17.97 7.34 -26.78
C GLY A 6 -16.74 6.62 -26.21
N GLU A 7 -15.68 6.49 -27.01
CA GLU A 7 -14.40 5.94 -26.57
C GLU A 7 -13.70 6.85 -25.54
N PHE A 8 -13.75 8.16 -25.72
CA PHE A 8 -13.21 9.12 -24.76
C PHE A 8 -13.88 9.02 -23.38
N GLU A 9 -15.21 8.97 -23.34
CA GLU A 9 -15.97 8.81 -22.09
C GLU A 9 -15.75 7.42 -21.45
N ALA A 10 -15.57 6.36 -22.24
CA ALA A 10 -15.20 5.05 -21.71
C ALA A 10 -13.79 5.07 -21.08
N ARG A 11 -12.81 5.68 -21.76
CA ARG A 11 -11.43 5.82 -21.25
C ARG A 11 -11.38 6.69 -19.99
N ARG A 12 -12.19 7.74 -19.90
CA ARG A 12 -12.28 8.60 -18.72
C ARG A 12 -12.82 7.84 -17.51
N ARG A 13 -13.87 7.04 -17.70
CA ARG A 13 -14.44 6.21 -16.62
C ARG A 13 -13.45 5.17 -16.12
N ALA A 14 -12.70 4.51 -17.02
CA ALA A 14 -11.64 3.59 -16.62
C ALA A 14 -10.56 4.30 -15.76
N GLN A 15 -10.09 5.47 -16.19
CA GLN A 15 -9.11 6.26 -15.44
C GLN A 15 -9.62 6.69 -14.06
N GLN A 16 -10.91 7.02 -13.92
CA GLN A 16 -11.50 7.35 -12.62
C GLN A 16 -11.46 6.16 -11.65
N VAL A 17 -11.73 4.95 -12.15
CA VAL A 17 -11.62 3.73 -11.35
C VAL A 17 -10.17 3.49 -10.96
N ASP A 18 -9.24 3.63 -11.90
CA ASP A 18 -7.81 3.48 -11.61
C ASP A 18 -7.31 4.48 -10.56
N TRP A 19 -7.70 5.75 -10.68
CA TRP A 19 -7.40 6.78 -9.67
C TRP A 19 -8.02 6.47 -8.32
N THR A 20 -9.25 5.95 -8.30
CA THR A 20 -9.90 5.53 -7.06
C THR A 20 -9.05 4.47 -6.35
N TRP A 21 -8.57 3.47 -7.07
CA TRP A 21 -7.71 2.43 -6.51
C TRP A 21 -6.31 2.94 -6.13
N GLN A 22 -5.76 3.94 -6.82
CA GLN A 22 -4.52 4.61 -6.39
C GLN A 22 -4.71 5.29 -5.03
N MET A 23 -5.76 6.11 -4.87
CA MET A 23 -6.04 6.80 -3.60
C MET A 23 -6.25 5.82 -2.43
N VAL A 24 -6.92 4.69 -2.69
CA VAL A 24 -7.10 3.63 -1.68
C VAL A 24 -5.75 3.04 -1.28
N ARG A 25 -4.89 2.68 -2.24
CA ARG A 25 -3.55 2.12 -1.95
C ARG A 25 -2.70 3.10 -1.15
N ASP A 26 -2.69 4.37 -1.55
CA ASP A 26 -1.91 5.41 -0.87
C ASP A 26 -2.39 5.60 0.57
N THR A 27 -3.71 5.66 0.78
CA THR A 27 -4.29 5.82 2.12
C THR A 27 -4.01 4.61 3.01
N VAL A 28 -4.10 3.39 2.48
CA VAL A 28 -3.80 2.18 3.25
C VAL A 28 -2.32 2.14 3.63
N LEU A 29 -1.43 2.45 2.69
CA LEU A 29 0.01 2.51 2.94
C LEU A 29 0.35 3.56 4.01
N ASP A 30 -0.20 4.77 3.88
CA ASP A 30 0.02 5.85 4.84
C ASP A 30 -0.46 5.48 6.25
N ARG A 31 -1.63 4.86 6.39
CA ARG A 31 -2.14 4.37 7.68
C ARG A 31 -1.22 3.34 8.34
N VAL A 32 -0.69 2.40 7.56
CA VAL A 32 0.25 1.40 8.07
C VAL A 32 1.54 2.06 8.54
N LEU A 33 2.12 2.95 7.73
CA LEU A 33 3.40 3.60 8.05
C LEU A 33 3.30 4.68 9.15
N SER A 34 2.12 5.27 9.34
CA SER A 34 1.84 6.23 10.41
C SER A 34 1.45 5.59 11.75
N ASN A 35 1.09 4.30 11.76
CA ASN A 35 0.69 3.59 12.98
C ASN A 35 1.83 3.61 14.04
N PRO A 36 1.58 4.08 15.28
CA PRO A 36 2.57 4.12 16.34
C PRO A 36 3.21 2.76 16.68
N GLU A 37 2.46 1.67 16.64
CA GLU A 37 2.98 0.32 16.90
C GLU A 37 3.95 -0.13 15.80
N VAL A 38 3.63 0.16 14.55
CA VAL A 38 4.56 -0.07 13.42
C VAL A 38 5.85 0.74 13.61
N ARG A 39 5.74 2.01 14.00
CA ARG A 39 6.90 2.87 14.26
C ARG A 39 7.78 2.32 15.40
N LYS A 40 7.19 1.76 16.45
CA LYS A 40 7.93 1.16 17.58
C LYS A 40 8.77 -0.06 17.15
N ILE A 41 8.22 -0.92 16.30
CA ILE A 41 8.91 -2.16 15.89
C ILE A 41 9.83 -1.98 14.68
N ARG A 42 9.65 -0.91 13.89
CA ARG A 42 10.31 -0.71 12.59
C ARG A 42 11.83 -0.90 12.63
N ALA A 43 12.52 -0.22 13.56
CA ALA A 43 13.97 -0.26 13.62
C ALA A 43 14.51 -1.67 13.91
N GLU A 44 13.82 -2.40 14.79
CA GLU A 44 14.21 -3.75 15.17
C GLU A 44 13.93 -4.77 14.05
N VAL A 45 12.76 -4.67 13.41
CA VAL A 45 12.44 -5.52 12.25
C VAL A 45 13.45 -5.31 11.12
N GLU A 46 13.82 -4.06 10.82
CA GLU A 46 14.85 -3.77 9.81
C GLU A 46 16.23 -4.32 10.21
N ARG A 47 16.60 -4.26 11.50
CA ARG A 47 17.84 -4.87 12.02
C ARG A 47 17.84 -6.38 11.79
N GLN A 48 16.78 -7.07 12.20
CA GLN A 48 16.67 -8.53 12.08
C GLN A 48 16.73 -9.01 10.63
N VAL A 49 16.10 -8.27 9.70
CA VAL A 49 16.17 -8.59 8.27
C VAL A 49 17.59 -8.43 7.72
N ARG A 50 18.28 -7.33 8.06
CA ARG A 50 19.68 -7.11 7.64
C ARG A 50 20.64 -8.16 8.23
N ALA A 51 20.37 -8.62 9.44
CA ALA A 51 21.15 -9.64 10.12
C ALA A 51 20.86 -11.07 9.60
N GLY A 52 19.82 -11.26 8.77
CA GLY A 52 19.38 -12.59 8.34
C GLY A 52 18.65 -13.39 9.43
N GLU A 53 18.34 -12.76 10.56
CA GLU A 53 17.55 -13.33 11.67
C GLU A 53 16.07 -13.46 11.31
N LEU A 54 15.58 -12.62 10.38
CA LEU A 54 14.19 -12.58 9.94
C LEU A 54 14.11 -12.50 8.41
N THR A 55 13.26 -13.34 7.80
CA THR A 55 13.03 -13.24 6.35
C THR A 55 12.18 -12.01 6.01
N PRO A 56 12.33 -11.42 4.81
CA PRO A 56 11.52 -10.27 4.39
C PRO A 56 10.00 -10.53 4.46
N ALA A 57 9.57 -11.76 4.15
CA ALA A 57 8.16 -12.14 4.23
C ALA A 57 7.62 -12.14 5.67
N MET A 58 8.41 -12.65 6.64
CA MET A 58 8.04 -12.65 8.05
C MET A 58 8.04 -11.23 8.64
N ALA A 59 9.00 -10.39 8.24
CA ALA A 59 9.03 -8.98 8.59
C ALA A 59 7.77 -8.23 8.13
N ALA A 60 7.37 -8.43 6.87
CA ALA A 60 6.14 -7.85 6.34
C ALA A 60 4.90 -8.29 7.13
N GLN A 61 4.80 -9.58 7.49
CA GLN A 61 3.69 -10.08 8.31
C GLN A 61 3.67 -9.45 9.71
N GLN A 62 4.82 -9.29 10.37
CA GLN A 62 4.88 -8.61 11.67
C GLN A 62 4.43 -7.15 11.58
N ILE A 63 4.87 -6.42 10.56
CA ILE A 63 4.46 -5.03 10.32
C ILE A 63 2.96 -4.94 10.10
N LEU A 64 2.39 -5.79 9.24
CA LEU A 64 0.95 -5.83 8.97
C LEU A 64 0.14 -6.20 10.22
N LYS A 65 0.63 -7.14 11.02
CA LYS A 65 -0.01 -7.52 12.29
C LYS A 65 -0.01 -6.35 13.28
N ALA A 66 1.12 -5.66 13.44
CA ALA A 66 1.21 -4.47 14.29
C ALA A 66 0.30 -3.32 13.82
N ALA A 67 0.06 -3.21 12.52
CA ALA A 67 -0.84 -2.20 11.95
C ALA A 67 -2.34 -2.52 12.16
N SER A 68 -2.68 -3.77 12.47
CA SER A 68 -4.06 -4.27 12.57
C SER A 68 -4.60 -4.32 14.01
N VAL A 69 -3.75 -4.04 14.99
CA VAL A 69 -4.06 -4.02 16.43
C VAL A 69 -4.38 -2.62 16.89
#